data_AF-A0A1D4L7P2-F1
#
_entry.id   AF-A0A1D4L7P2-F1
#
_cell.length_a   1.000
_cell.length_b   1.000
_cell.length_c   1.000
_cell.angle_alpha   90.00
_cell.angle_beta   90.00
_cell.angle_gamma   90.00
#
_symmetry.space_group_name_H-M   'P 1'
#
loop_
_entity.id
_entity.type
_entity.pdbx_description
1 polymer ?
#
loop_
_entity_poly.entity_id
_entity_poly.type
_entity_poly.pdbx_seq_one_letter_code
_entity_poly.pdbx_strand_id
1 'polypeptide(L)' 'MISISELVPNNHLLRKVDAILDLNFVYELVEDKYCLDNGRPSIDPVILVKILLIQRLFGIKSNETNN' A
#
# COMPACT_ATOMS: atom_id res chain seq x y z
N MET A 1 -12.05 21.77 10.17
CA MET A 1 -12.08 20.61 9.24
C MET A 1 -11.12 19.59 9.82
N ILE A 2 -11.58 18.37 10.13
CA ILE A 2 -10.74 17.30 10.68
C ILE A 2 -10.27 16.42 9.54
N SER A 3 -8.98 16.08 9.51
CA SER A 3 -8.40 15.15 8.52
C SER A 3 -8.49 13.70 8.99
N ILE A 4 -8.52 12.75 8.06
CA ILE A 4 -8.47 11.32 8.39
C ILE A 4 -7.20 10.98 9.20
N SER A 5 -6.08 11.63 8.88
CA SER A 5 -4.82 11.47 9.58
C SER A 5 -4.93 11.82 11.07
N GLU A 6 -5.68 12.85 11.44
CA GLU A 6 -5.87 13.25 12.84
C GLU A 6 -6.70 12.24 13.64
N LEU A 7 -7.48 11.38 12.97
CA LEU A 7 -8.26 10.32 13.60
C LEU A 7 -7.42 9.06 13.90
N VAL A 8 -6.22 8.92 13.33
CA VAL A 8 -5.34 7.77 13.54
C VAL A 8 -4.38 8.05 14.70
N PRO A 9 -4.39 7.25 15.79
CA PRO A 9 -3.52 7.45 16.95
C PRO A 9 -2.05 7.61 16.58
N ASN A 10 -1.34 8.54 17.24
CA ASN A 10 0.08 8.80 16.95
C ASN A 10 0.98 7.59 17.21
N ASN A 11 0.61 6.73 18.17
CA ASN A 11 1.35 5.52 18.51
C ASN A 11 0.95 4.29 17.67
N HIS A 12 0.08 4.46 16.66
CA HIS A 12 -0.43 3.36 15.84
C HIS A 12 0.70 2.65 15.08
N LEU A 13 0.64 1.31 15.03
CA LEU A 13 1.68 0.47 14.43
C LEU A 13 2.03 0.89 12.99
N LEU A 14 1.02 1.13 12.15
CA LEU A 14 1.23 1.49 10.76
C LEU A 14 1.97 2.83 10.57
N ARG A 15 1.90 3.76 11.53
CA ARG A 15 2.71 5.00 11.48
C ARG A 15 4.19 4.70 11.69
N LYS A 16 4.49 3.78 12.60
CA LYS A 16 5.87 3.33 12.87
C LYS A 16 6.43 2.57 11.67
N VAL A 17 5.61 1.74 11.04
CA VAL A 17 5.97 1.00 9.82
C VAL A 17 6.24 1.97 8.67
N ASP A 18 5.32 2.90 8.39
CA ASP A 18 5.46 3.88 7.29
C ASP A 18 6.71 4.78 7.47
N ALA A 19 7.11 5.08 8.72
CA ALA A 19 8.31 5.87 9.01
C ALA A 19 9.64 5.14 8.72
N ILE A 20 9.65 3.81 8.62
CA ILE A 20 10.87 3.01 8.40
C ILE A 20 10.86 2.26 7.07
N LEU A 21 9.71 2.19 6.40
CA LEU A 21 9.51 1.37 5.21
C LEU A 21 9.77 2.20 3.96
N ASP A 22 10.91 1.95 3.32
CA ASP A 22 11.21 2.46 1.99
C ASP A 22 10.71 1.49 0.92
N LEU A 23 9.80 1.96 0.05
CA LEU A 23 9.23 1.19 -1.07
C LEU A 23 9.66 1.73 -2.44
N ASN A 24 10.67 2.60 -2.51
CA ASN A 24 11.12 3.18 -3.78
C ASN A 24 11.58 2.10 -4.77
N PHE A 25 12.15 0.99 -4.27
CA PHE A 25 12.56 -0.15 -5.10
C PHE A 25 11.40 -0.75 -5.92
N VAL A 26 10.14 -0.58 -5.49
CA VAL A 26 8.97 -1.08 -6.21
C VAL A 26 8.84 -0.40 -7.57
N TYR A 27 9.12 0.90 -7.65
CA TYR A 27 9.04 1.63 -8.92
C TYR A 27 10.10 1.11 -9.91
N GLU A 28 11.34 0.91 -9.45
CA GLU A 28 12.42 0.35 -10.28
C GLU A 28 12.07 -1.05 -10.83
N LEU A 29 11.39 -1.87 -10.03
CA LEU A 29 11.02 -3.24 -10.44
C LEU A 29 9.92 -3.31 -11.49
N VAL A 30 9.02 -2.31 -11.53
CA VAL A 30 7.82 -2.38 -12.37
C VAL A 30 7.78 -1.32 -13.45
N GLU A 31 8.75 -0.42 -13.52
CA GLU A 31 8.79 0.71 -14.45
C GLU A 31 8.46 0.29 -15.90
N ASP A 32 9.05 -0.80 -16.38
CA ASP A 32 8.86 -1.30 -17.74
C ASP A 32 7.45 -1.88 -18.02
N LYS A 33 6.63 -2.07 -16.98
CA LYS A 33 5.24 -2.57 -17.07
C LYS A 33 4.21 -1.45 -17.10
N TYR A 34 4.61 -0.23 -16.78
CA TYR A 34 3.71 0.92 -16.70
C TYR A 34 3.99 1.90 -17.82
N CYS A 35 2.93 2.40 -18.44
CA CYS A 35 3.05 3.46 -19.42
C CYS A 35 2.94 4.83 -18.74
N LEU A 36 3.90 5.72 -19.03
CA LEU A 36 3.96 7.05 -18.43
C LEU A 36 3.07 8.08 -19.15
N ASP A 37 2.83 7.89 -20.45
CA ASP A 37 2.33 8.94 -21.33
C ASP A 37 1.07 8.56 -22.13
N ASN A 38 0.66 7.28 -22.12
CA ASN A 38 -0.56 6.82 -22.75
C ASN A 38 -1.28 5.77 -21.88
N GLY A 39 -2.58 5.97 -21.69
CA GLY A 39 -3.43 5.01 -20.96
C GLY A 39 -4.21 5.63 -19.80
N ARG A 40 -5.01 4.78 -19.16
CA ARG A 40 -5.75 5.16 -17.94
C ARG A 40 -4.76 5.20 -16.77
N PRO A 41 -4.76 6.27 -15.94
CA PRO A 41 -3.94 6.31 -14.75
C PRO A 41 -4.15 5.04 -13.92
N SER A 42 -3.09 4.26 -13.75
CA SER A 42 -3.09 3.09 -12.88
C SER A 42 -3.04 3.52 -11.42
N ILE A 43 -3.47 2.63 -10.53
CA ILE A 43 -3.18 2.80 -9.09
C ILE A 43 -1.66 2.76 -8.91
N ASP A 44 -1.14 3.58 -8.00
CA ASP A 44 0.27 3.59 -7.63
C ASP A 44 0.73 2.17 -7.24
N PRO A 45 1.78 1.62 -7.86
CA PRO A 45 2.23 0.23 -7.63
C PRO A 45 2.58 -0.05 -6.16
N VAL A 46 3.01 0.97 -5.40
CA VAL A 46 3.32 0.85 -3.97
C VAL A 46 2.08 0.48 -3.15
N ILE A 47 0.88 0.87 -3.59
CA ILE A 47 -0.38 0.57 -2.88
C ILE A 47 -0.62 -0.92 -2.77
N LEU A 48 -0.32 -1.71 -3.81
CA LEU A 48 -0.50 -3.16 -3.77
C LEU A 48 0.38 -3.79 -2.69
N VAL A 49 1.63 -3.35 -2.58
CA VAL A 49 2.57 -3.79 -1.54
C VAL A 49 2.07 -3.39 -0.15
N LYS A 50 1.58 -2.16 0.01
CA LYS A 50 0.99 -1.69 1.29
C LYS A 50 -0.24 -2.51 1.69
N ILE A 51 -1.11 -2.90 0.75
CA ILE A 51 -2.28 -3.75 1.01
C ILE A 51 -1.84 -5.12 1.53
N LEU A 52 -0.89 -5.79 0.87
CA LEU A 52 -0.38 -7.09 1.28
C LEU A 52 0.28 -7.04 2.67
N LEU A 53 1.04 -5.97 2.94
CA LEU A 53 1.65 -5.76 4.23
C LEU A 53 0.61 -5.60 5.34
N ILE A 54 -0.43 -4.78 5.12
CA ILE A 54 -1.53 -4.61 6.07
C ILE A 54 -2.25 -5.94 6.29
N GLN A 55 -2.56 -6.69 5.23
CA GLN A 55 -3.16 -8.01 5.35
C GLN A 55 -2.33 -8.92 6.25
N ARG A 56 -1.00 -8.95 6.06
CA ARG A 56 -0.10 -9.79 6.84
C ARG A 56 0.05 -9.34 8.29
N LEU A 57 0.10 -8.04 8.55
CA LEU A 57 0.23 -7.45 9.89
C LEU A 57 -1.01 -7.65 10.75
N PHE A 58 -2.20 -7.56 10.15
CA PHE A 58 -3.48 -7.69 10.85
C PHE A 58 -4.14 -9.06 10.72
N GLY A 59 -3.52 -9.99 9.99
CA GLY A 59 -4.07 -11.34 9.78
C GLY A 59 -5.38 -11.33 8.98
N ILE A 60 -5.56 -10.36 8.08
CA ILE A 60 -6.74 -10.28 7.21
C ILE A 60 -6.61 -11.37 6.16
N LYS A 61 -7.55 -12.30 6.16
CA LYS A 61 -7.60 -13.40 5.18
C LYS A 61 -8.30 -12.93 3.92
N SER A 62 -7.80 -13.38 2.77
CA SER A 62 -8.60 -13.34 1.54
C SER A 62 -9.77 -14.29 1.71
N ASN A 63 -10.93 -13.95 1.12
CA ASN A 63 -12.02 -14.92 1.02
C ASN A 63 -11.57 -16.02 0.07
N GLU A 64 -11.24 -17.19 0.62
CA GLU A 64 -11.13 -18.42 -0.13
C GLU A 64 -12.56 -18.84 -0.48
N THR A 65 -13.00 -18.59 -1.73
CA THR A 65 -14.19 -19.28 -2.23
C THR A 65 -13.82 -20.76 -2.34
N ASN A 66 -14.14 -21.53 -1.30
CA ASN A 66 -14.16 -22.98 -1.39
C ASN A 66 -15.17 -23.36 -2.47
N ASN A 67 -14.65 -24.00 -3.53
CA ASN A 67 -15.44 -24.61 -4.59
C ASN A 67 -16.06 -25.92 -4.09
#